data_AF-A0A1G1X731-F1
#
_entry.id   AF-A0A1G1X731-F1
#
_cell.length_a   1.000
_cell.length_b   1.000
_cell.length_c   1.000
_cell.angle_alpha   90.00
_cell.angle_beta   90.00
_cell.angle_gamma   90.00
#
_symmetry.space_group_name_H-M   'P 1'
#
loop_
_entity.id
_entity.type
_entity.pdbx_description
1 polymer ?
#
loop_
_entity_poly.entity_id
_entity_poly.type
_entity_poly.pdbx_seq_one_letter_code
_entity_poly.pdbx_strand_id
1 'polypeptide(L)'
;MVNIPRGRVIDVSTGAPVPSAQVMIYDARGKLHSTLTANAQGEFSTAFPAGEYGLAVHASQYSLANKISPFLLASADVVYDGGTFTVTRDNEPINMIVPVQTGVQKKESFLSLARELFQSIWFTVNKGMQKSDTQSGVVRDASTKTPLDLATVRLFDQETGRLVATRISDIYGRFSLFPSPGVYRVVATREGYEDSVQEHVAITDINKSALLAPVDLIRKGVL
;
A
#
# COMPACT_ATOMS: atom_id res chain seq x y z
N MET A 1 0.88 -21.47 28.80
CA MET A 1 0.26 -21.79 27.50
C MET A 1 1.32 -21.63 26.44
N VAL A 2 1.57 -22.65 25.62
CA VAL A 2 2.59 -22.60 24.57
C VAL A 2 2.05 -21.72 23.45
N ASN A 3 2.63 -20.53 23.28
CA ASN A 3 2.33 -19.66 22.15
C ASN A 3 3.06 -20.23 20.93
N ILE A 4 2.46 -21.23 20.28
CA ILE A 4 3.06 -21.89 19.10
C ILE A 4 3.12 -20.83 17.98
N PRO A 5 4.30 -20.52 17.41
CA PRO A 5 4.39 -19.58 16.30
C PRO A 5 3.54 -20.08 15.14
N ARG A 6 2.65 -19.22 14.61
CA ARG A 6 1.72 -19.57 13.52
C ARG A 6 2.18 -19.04 12.16
N GLY A 7 3.32 -18.35 12.12
CA GLY A 7 3.97 -18.01 10.88
C GLY A 7 5.36 -17.41 11.05
N ARG A 8 6.10 -17.35 9.94
CA ARG A 8 7.46 -16.80 9.85
C ARG A 8 7.59 -15.91 8.63
N VAL A 9 8.26 -14.78 8.78
CA VAL A 9 8.64 -13.89 7.67
C VAL A 9 10.06 -14.23 7.24
N ILE A 10 10.24 -14.59 5.97
CA ILE A 10 11.52 -15.09 5.44
C ILE A 10 11.87 -14.34 4.16
N ASP A 11 13.14 -13.94 4.02
CA ASP A 11 13.67 -13.46 2.75
C ASP A 11 13.82 -14.63 1.77
N VAL A 12 13.01 -14.64 0.70
CA VAL A 12 13.00 -15.71 -0.31
C VAL A 12 14.33 -15.89 -1.02
N SER A 13 15.18 -14.86 -1.05
CA SER A 13 16.45 -14.89 -1.76
C SER A 13 17.53 -15.58 -0.95
N THR A 14 17.50 -15.41 0.37
CA THR A 14 18.55 -15.86 1.29
C THR A 14 18.09 -16.99 2.21
N GLY A 15 16.78 -17.20 2.36
CA GLY A 15 16.17 -18.08 3.36
C GLY A 15 16.28 -17.55 4.80
N ALA A 16 16.79 -16.32 4.99
CA ALA A 16 16.99 -15.75 6.31
C ALA A 16 15.68 -15.23 6.93
N PRO A 17 15.50 -15.33 8.26
CA PRO A 17 14.37 -14.73 8.94
C PRO A 17 14.44 -13.20 8.86
N VAL A 18 13.27 -12.56 8.76
CA VAL A 18 13.16 -11.09 8.73
C VAL A 18 12.61 -10.60 10.07
N PRO A 19 13.48 -10.20 11.02
CA PRO A 19 13.04 -9.73 12.32
C PRO A 19 12.42 -8.34 12.24
N SER A 20 11.61 -8.01 13.25
CA SER A 20 10.91 -6.71 13.35
C SER A 20 9.94 -6.39 12.22
N ALA A 21 9.62 -7.36 11.36
CA ALA A 21 8.59 -7.23 10.35
C ALA A 21 7.23 -7.01 11.03
N GLN A 22 6.51 -5.97 10.62
CA GLN A 22 5.14 -5.74 11.07
C GLN A 22 4.20 -6.56 10.22
N VAL A 23 3.46 -7.47 10.86
CA VAL A 23 2.47 -8.34 10.22
C VAL A 23 1.08 -7.85 10.63
N MET A 24 0.33 -7.33 9.66
CA MET A 24 -1.04 -6.87 9.81
C MET A 24 -1.97 -7.97 9.30
N ILE A 25 -2.94 -8.36 10.11
CA ILE A 25 -3.87 -9.44 9.83
C ILE A 25 -5.24 -8.85 9.65
N TYR A 26 -5.93 -9.21 8.57
CA TYR A 26 -7.27 -8.73 8.25
C TYR A 26 -8.25 -9.90 8.19
N ASP A 27 -9.49 -9.69 8.64
CA ASP A 27 -10.58 -10.64 8.39
C ASP A 27 -11.06 -10.60 6.93
N ALA A 28 -11.98 -11.50 6.57
CA ALA A 28 -12.59 -11.58 5.23
C ALA A 28 -13.29 -10.28 4.77
N ARG A 29 -13.61 -9.36 5.69
CA ARG A 29 -14.23 -8.06 5.38
C ARG A 29 -13.19 -6.94 5.25
N GLY A 30 -11.90 -7.28 5.34
CA GLY A 30 -10.79 -6.34 5.31
C GLY A 30 -10.62 -5.53 6.60
N LYS A 31 -11.28 -5.91 7.71
CA LYS A 31 -11.09 -5.25 9.00
C LYS A 31 -9.81 -5.78 9.63
N LEU A 32 -8.97 -4.86 10.13
CA LEU A 32 -7.76 -5.21 10.86
C LEU A 32 -8.13 -6.02 12.12
N HIS A 33 -7.69 -7.27 12.15
CA HIS A 33 -7.80 -8.20 13.27
C HIS A 33 -6.66 -8.00 14.27
N SER A 34 -5.42 -7.87 13.80
CA SER A 34 -4.25 -7.73 14.66
C SER A 34 -3.05 -7.12 13.93
N THR A 35 -2.17 -6.47 14.66
CA THR A 35 -0.84 -6.06 14.20
C THR A 35 0.20 -6.69 15.13
N LEU A 36 1.12 -7.44 14.54
CA LEU A 36 2.17 -8.18 15.25
C LEU A 36 3.54 -7.71 14.77
N THR A 37 4.55 -7.92 15.59
CA THR A 37 5.94 -7.70 15.21
C THR A 37 6.69 -9.03 15.27
N ALA A 38 7.34 -9.40 14.17
CA ALA A 38 8.13 -10.61 14.09
C ALA A 38 9.33 -10.56 15.05
N ASN A 39 9.61 -11.66 15.75
CA ASN A 39 10.74 -11.77 16.67
C ASN A 39 12.09 -11.91 15.91
N ALA A 40 13.19 -12.16 16.64
CA ALA A 40 14.52 -12.34 16.05
C ALA A 40 14.61 -13.51 15.04
N GLN A 41 13.72 -14.49 15.18
CA GLN A 41 13.59 -15.67 14.30
C GLN A 41 12.57 -15.44 13.16
N GLY A 42 12.07 -14.19 12.99
CA GLY A 42 11.07 -13.85 11.99
C GLY A 42 9.67 -14.39 12.32
N GLU A 43 9.47 -14.96 13.51
CA GLU A 43 8.21 -15.60 13.90
C GLU A 43 7.19 -14.61 14.44
N PHE A 44 5.92 -14.86 14.12
CA PHE A 44 4.78 -14.16 14.71
C PHE A 44 3.72 -15.16 15.19
N SER A 45 2.97 -14.76 16.21
CA SER A 45 1.93 -15.58 16.81
C SER A 45 0.73 -14.73 17.23
N THR A 46 -0.46 -15.19 16.85
CA THR A 46 -1.73 -14.68 17.36
C THR A 46 -2.79 -15.79 17.34
N ALA A 47 -3.88 -15.57 18.06
CA ALA A 47 -5.07 -16.37 17.90
C ALA A 47 -5.75 -16.05 16.55
N PHE A 48 -5.77 -17.04 15.67
CA PHE A 48 -6.70 -17.13 14.55
C PHE A 48 -7.86 -18.04 14.96
N PRO A 49 -9.03 -17.48 15.28
CA PRO A 49 -10.28 -18.21 15.23
C PRO A 49 -10.52 -18.82 13.84
N ALA A 50 -11.45 -19.75 13.73
CA ALA A 50 -11.89 -20.26 12.44
C ALA A 50 -12.47 -19.11 11.59
N GLY A 51 -11.99 -19.01 10.35
CA GLY A 51 -12.34 -17.90 9.47
C GLY A 51 -11.38 -17.73 8.30
N GLU A 52 -11.69 -16.79 7.42
CA GLU A 52 -10.84 -16.41 6.30
C GLU A 52 -10.10 -15.10 6.63
N TYR A 53 -8.80 -15.07 6.30
CA TYR A 53 -7.90 -13.99 6.67
C TYR A 53 -6.98 -13.57 5.53
N GLY A 54 -6.63 -12.28 5.47
CA GLY A 54 -5.56 -11.74 4.64
C GLY A 54 -4.41 -11.17 5.49
N LEU A 55 -3.24 -10.97 4.89
CA LEU A 55 -2.06 -10.40 5.57
C LEU A 55 -1.47 -9.24 4.77
N ALA A 56 -0.96 -8.24 5.48
CA ALA A 56 0.02 -7.32 4.93
C ALA A 56 1.29 -7.37 5.79
N VAL A 57 2.45 -7.34 5.15
CA VAL A 57 3.74 -7.32 5.84
C VAL A 57 4.51 -6.08 5.45
N HIS A 58 4.98 -5.36 6.47
CA HIS A 58 5.82 -4.19 6.32
C HIS A 58 7.13 -4.40 7.06
N ALA A 59 8.24 -4.43 6.32
CA ALA A 59 9.60 -4.49 6.85
C ALA A 59 10.51 -3.60 6.00
N SER A 60 11.47 -2.91 6.64
CA SER A 60 12.34 -1.97 5.94
C SER A 60 13.11 -2.65 4.82
N GLN A 61 13.09 -2.08 3.61
CA GLN A 61 13.76 -2.60 2.41
C GLN A 61 13.19 -3.91 1.83
N TYR A 62 12.12 -4.44 2.40
CA TYR A 62 11.47 -5.66 1.95
C TYR A 62 10.11 -5.38 1.32
N SER A 63 9.71 -6.24 0.40
CA SER A 63 8.34 -6.31 -0.14
C SER A 63 7.93 -7.77 -0.25
N LEU A 64 6.63 -8.07 -0.30
CA LEU A 64 6.16 -9.43 -0.55
C LEU A 64 6.81 -9.99 -1.82
N ALA A 65 7.20 -11.26 -1.77
CA ALA A 65 7.88 -11.90 -2.87
C ALA A 65 6.88 -12.21 -4.00
N ASN A 66 7.14 -11.68 -5.19
CA ASN A 66 6.32 -11.96 -6.38
C ASN A 66 6.70 -13.30 -7.05
N LYS A 67 7.75 -13.96 -6.55
CA LYS A 67 8.21 -15.28 -6.98
C LYS A 67 8.51 -16.11 -5.74
N ILE A 68 7.78 -17.22 -5.59
CA ILE A 68 7.99 -18.15 -4.49
C ILE A 68 9.03 -19.17 -4.93
N SER A 69 10.13 -19.31 -4.18
CA SER A 69 11.15 -20.33 -4.44
C SER A 69 10.57 -21.73 -4.18
N PRO A 70 10.82 -22.74 -5.06
CA PRO A 70 10.40 -24.12 -4.83
C PRO A 70 10.91 -24.72 -3.51
N PHE A 71 12.05 -24.23 -3.00
CA PHE A 71 12.60 -24.64 -1.72
C PHE A 71 11.72 -24.24 -0.52
N LEU A 72 11.01 -23.10 -0.59
CA LEU A 72 10.11 -22.66 0.49
C LEU A 72 8.82 -23.48 0.55
N LEU A 73 8.33 -23.94 -0.61
CA LEU A 73 7.10 -24.75 -0.73
C LEU A 73 7.20 -26.10 -0.01
N ALA A 74 8.42 -26.58 0.28
CA ALA A 74 8.64 -27.86 0.94
C ALA A 74 8.68 -27.79 2.48
N SER A 75 8.63 -26.59 3.07
CA SER A 75 8.93 -26.34 4.49
C SER A 75 7.76 -25.77 5.30
N ALA A 76 6.61 -25.56 4.67
CA ALA A 76 5.44 -24.91 5.26
C ALA A 76 4.14 -25.55 4.78
N ASP A 77 3.12 -25.54 5.66
CA ASP A 77 1.77 -25.97 5.32
C ASP A 77 1.07 -24.92 4.44
N VAL A 78 1.43 -23.64 4.63
CA VAL A 78 0.89 -22.50 3.88
C VAL A 78 2.03 -21.55 3.51
N VAL A 79 2.10 -21.16 2.25
CA VAL A 79 2.95 -20.04 1.82
C VAL A 79 2.05 -18.89 1.41
N TYR A 80 2.18 -17.76 2.10
CA TYR A 80 1.37 -16.58 1.83
C TYR A 80 1.79 -15.93 0.51
N ASP A 81 0.85 -15.81 -0.42
CA ASP A 81 1.07 -15.30 -1.78
C ASP A 81 0.50 -13.88 -2.00
N GLY A 82 -0.07 -13.27 -0.96
CA GLY A 82 -0.76 -11.98 -1.05
C GLY A 82 -2.29 -12.09 -1.13
N GLY A 83 -2.86 -13.29 -1.16
CA GLY A 83 -4.29 -13.55 -1.15
C GLY A 83 -4.90 -13.68 0.25
N THR A 84 -5.87 -14.58 0.39
CA THR A 84 -6.47 -14.98 1.67
C THR A 84 -6.11 -16.43 1.99
N PHE A 85 -6.17 -16.78 3.28
CA PHE A 85 -6.04 -18.15 3.76
C PHE A 85 -7.16 -18.45 4.75
N THR A 86 -7.57 -19.71 4.78
CA THR A 86 -8.66 -20.17 5.65
C THR A 86 -8.11 -20.93 6.84
N VAL A 87 -8.59 -20.58 8.02
CA VAL A 87 -8.37 -21.31 9.26
C VAL A 87 -9.62 -22.11 9.54
N THR A 88 -9.48 -23.44 9.53
CA THR A 88 -10.60 -24.38 9.62
C THR A 88 -11.07 -24.63 11.05
N ARG A 89 -10.16 -24.56 12.03
CA ARG A 89 -10.46 -24.76 13.46
C ARG A 89 -9.68 -23.78 14.32
N ASP A 90 -10.30 -23.38 15.43
CA ASP A 90 -9.65 -22.56 16.45
C ASP A 90 -8.35 -23.24 16.93
N ASN A 91 -7.27 -22.46 17.01
CA ASN A 91 -5.95 -22.90 17.49
C ASN A 91 -5.29 -24.07 16.73
N GLU A 92 -5.76 -24.41 15.52
CA GLU A 92 -5.05 -25.35 14.64
C GLU A 92 -3.65 -24.81 14.30
N PRO A 93 -2.56 -25.55 14.53
CA PRO A 93 -1.23 -25.05 14.16
C PRO A 93 -1.19 -24.76 12.66
N ILE A 94 -0.70 -23.58 12.31
CA ILE A 94 -0.50 -23.18 10.92
C ILE A 94 0.99 -22.92 10.79
N ASN A 95 1.71 -23.72 10.01
CA ASN A 95 3.10 -23.39 9.68
C ASN A 95 3.09 -22.50 8.44
N MET A 96 2.84 -21.21 8.63
CA MET A 96 2.82 -20.25 7.53
C MET A 96 4.20 -19.67 7.26
N ILE A 97 4.61 -19.59 6.00
CA ILE A 97 5.72 -18.74 5.56
C ILE A 97 5.15 -17.52 4.83
N VAL A 98 5.62 -16.34 5.22
CA VAL A 98 5.38 -15.09 4.50
C VAL A 98 6.69 -14.70 3.79
N PRO A 99 6.82 -15.02 2.49
CA PRO A 99 8.04 -14.74 1.76
C PRO A 99 8.10 -13.26 1.40
N VAL A 100 9.20 -12.62 1.77
CA VAL A 100 9.54 -11.26 1.35
C VAL A 100 10.83 -11.29 0.54
N GLN A 101 11.11 -10.24 -0.20
CA GLN A 101 12.35 -10.09 -0.97
C GLN A 101 12.88 -8.67 -0.81
N THR A 102 14.20 -8.50 -0.78
CA THR A 102 14.82 -7.17 -0.77
C THR A 102 14.48 -6.43 -2.06
N GLY A 103 13.90 -5.26 -1.94
CA GLY A 103 13.66 -4.37 -3.07
C GLY A 103 14.94 -3.65 -3.48
N VAL A 104 15.87 -4.32 -4.16
CA VAL A 104 16.95 -3.63 -4.89
C VAL A 104 16.31 -2.92 -6.08
N GLN A 105 16.14 -1.60 -6.00
CA GLN A 105 15.92 -0.76 -7.18
C GLN A 105 17.19 -0.83 -8.05
N LYS A 106 17.28 -1.83 -8.94
CA LYS A 106 18.45 -2.08 -9.80
C LYS A 106 18.51 -1.01 -10.90
N LYS A 107 19.09 0.15 -10.58
CA LYS A 107 19.12 1.34 -11.44
C LYS A 107 20.06 1.25 -12.65
N GLU A 108 20.99 0.29 -12.70
CA GLU A 108 22.15 0.39 -13.61
C GLU A 108 22.23 -0.68 -14.73
N SER A 109 21.44 -1.76 -14.70
CA SER A 109 21.58 -2.86 -15.69
C SER A 109 20.57 -2.81 -16.84
N PHE A 110 19.63 -1.86 -16.80
CA PHE A 110 18.53 -1.71 -17.77
C PHE A 110 18.87 -0.71 -18.88
N LEU A 111 19.83 0.19 -18.65
CA LEU A 111 20.14 1.31 -19.54
C LEU A 111 20.91 0.90 -20.82
N SER A 112 21.71 -0.17 -20.77
CA SER A 112 22.50 -0.61 -21.93
C SER A 112 21.69 -1.43 -22.94
N LEU A 113 20.69 -2.18 -22.48
CA LEU A 113 19.78 -2.94 -23.36
C LEU A 113 18.61 -2.08 -23.86
N ALA A 114 18.18 -1.08 -23.08
CA ALA A 114 17.16 -0.13 -23.49
C ALA A 114 17.63 0.73 -24.67
N ARG A 115 18.90 1.18 -24.72
CA ARG A 115 19.36 2.10 -25.76
C ARG A 115 19.31 1.51 -27.19
N GLU A 116 19.56 0.21 -27.33
CA GLU A 116 19.57 -0.48 -28.64
C GLU A 116 18.15 -0.92 -29.07
N LEU A 117 17.27 -1.29 -28.12
CA LEU A 117 15.87 -1.62 -28.42
C LEU A 117 14.98 -0.37 -28.62
N PHE A 118 15.33 0.78 -28.03
CA PHE A 118 14.57 2.02 -28.16
C PHE A 118 14.60 2.62 -29.57
N GLN A 119 15.63 2.36 -30.39
CA GLN A 119 15.68 2.90 -31.75
C GLN A 119 14.75 2.16 -32.73
N SER A 120 14.39 0.90 -32.47
CA SER A 120 13.50 0.12 -33.34
C SER A 120 12.03 0.15 -32.91
N ILE A 121 11.75 0.31 -31.61
CA ILE A 121 10.38 0.19 -31.07
C ILE A 121 9.64 1.54 -31.01
N TRP A 122 10.33 2.68 -31.12
CA TRP A 122 9.67 4.00 -31.21
C TRP A 122 8.71 4.13 -32.41
N PHE A 123 8.89 3.33 -33.47
CA PHE A 123 8.11 3.45 -34.70
C PHE A 123 6.89 2.51 -34.82
N THR A 124 6.66 1.57 -33.88
CA THR A 124 5.61 0.53 -34.06
C THR A 124 4.53 0.48 -32.98
N VAL A 125 4.72 1.01 -31.77
CA VAL A 125 3.75 0.83 -30.65
C VAL A 125 3.05 2.13 -30.29
N ASN A 126 2.40 2.77 -31.27
CA ASN A 126 1.45 3.85 -31.02
C ASN A 126 0.01 3.34 -31.26
N LYS A 127 -0.38 2.29 -30.53
CA LYS A 127 -1.76 1.77 -30.41
C LYS A 127 -1.76 0.60 -29.43
N GLY A 128 -2.33 0.76 -28.22
CA GLY A 128 -2.75 -0.41 -27.44
C GLY A 128 -2.36 -0.49 -25.96
N MET A 129 -1.97 0.60 -25.29
CA MET A 129 -1.98 0.63 -23.82
C MET A 129 -3.29 1.23 -23.32
N GLN A 130 -4.28 0.40 -23.00
CA GLN A 130 -5.34 0.82 -22.08
C GLN A 130 -4.73 0.84 -20.67
N LYS A 131 -4.34 2.04 -20.23
CA LYS A 131 -3.99 2.30 -18.83
C LYS A 131 -5.21 2.02 -17.97
N SER A 132 -5.06 1.17 -16.96
CA SER A 132 -5.98 1.16 -15.80
C SER A 132 -5.74 2.47 -15.03
N ASP A 133 -6.48 3.50 -15.40
CA ASP A 133 -6.48 4.82 -14.78
C ASP A 133 -7.28 4.73 -13.48
N THR A 134 -6.68 4.16 -12.43
CA THR A 134 -7.27 4.22 -11.08
C THR A 134 -7.14 5.66 -10.60
N GLN A 135 -8.24 6.41 -10.72
CA GLN A 135 -8.32 7.85 -10.47
C GLN A 135 -7.91 8.17 -9.03
N SER A 136 -6.71 8.72 -8.88
CA SER A 136 -6.15 9.19 -7.61
C SER A 136 -5.96 10.70 -7.68
N GLY A 137 -6.31 11.40 -6.60
CA GLY A 137 -5.96 12.80 -6.42
C GLY A 137 -4.46 12.92 -6.12
N VAL A 138 -3.88 14.10 -6.33
CA VAL A 138 -2.46 14.36 -6.04
C VAL A 138 -2.34 15.61 -5.18
N VAL A 139 -1.60 15.51 -4.07
CA VAL A 139 -1.14 16.66 -3.28
C VAL A 139 0.25 17.06 -3.78
N ARG A 140 0.46 18.35 -4.00
CA ARG A 140 1.73 18.88 -4.49
C ARG A 140 2.03 20.27 -3.96
N ASP A 141 3.29 20.67 -4.07
CA ASP A 141 3.74 22.02 -3.76
C ASP A 141 3.18 22.99 -4.81
N ALA A 142 2.56 24.08 -4.36
CA ALA A 142 1.91 25.05 -5.24
C ALA A 142 2.89 25.75 -6.18
N SER A 143 4.15 25.96 -5.76
CA SER A 143 5.16 26.71 -6.50
C SER A 143 5.93 25.79 -7.45
N THR A 144 6.45 24.68 -6.94
CA THR A 144 7.33 23.79 -7.71
C THR A 144 6.56 22.71 -8.47
N LYS A 145 5.28 22.50 -8.12
CA LYS A 145 4.43 21.40 -8.60
C LYS A 145 4.97 20.01 -8.25
N THR A 146 5.94 19.91 -7.33
CA THR A 146 6.48 18.63 -6.87
C THR A 146 5.46 17.91 -5.99
N PRO A 147 5.27 16.59 -6.17
CA PRO A 147 4.35 15.83 -5.33
C PRO A 147 4.76 15.86 -3.85
N LEU A 148 3.77 15.84 -2.98
CA LEU A 148 3.95 15.90 -1.54
C LEU A 148 3.40 14.63 -0.88
N ASP A 149 4.30 13.78 -0.41
CA ASP A 149 4.03 12.65 0.48
C ASP A 149 3.58 13.04 1.89
N LEU A 150 3.01 12.10 2.65
CA LEU A 150 2.62 12.29 4.05
C LEU A 150 1.67 13.49 4.31
N ALA A 151 1.04 14.03 3.27
CA ALA A 151 0.05 15.07 3.40
C ALA A 151 -1.27 14.43 3.83
N THR A 152 -1.87 14.93 4.90
CA THR A 152 -3.16 14.45 5.38
C THR A 152 -4.27 15.18 4.64
N VAL A 153 -5.05 14.44 3.86
CA VAL A 153 -6.22 14.91 3.12
C VAL A 153 -7.49 14.45 3.85
N ARG A 154 -8.33 15.40 4.23
CA ARG A 154 -9.61 15.20 4.91
C ARG A 154 -10.75 15.64 4.00
N LEU A 155 -11.77 14.80 3.92
CA LEU A 155 -12.99 15.09 3.17
C LEU A 155 -14.11 15.32 4.16
N PHE A 156 -14.76 16.48 4.08
CA PHE A 156 -15.94 16.82 4.86
C PHE A 156 -17.14 16.92 3.95
N ASP A 157 -18.26 16.35 4.36
CA ASP A 157 -19.55 16.58 3.73
C ASP A 157 -19.88 18.07 3.80
N GLN A 158 -20.20 18.70 2.67
CA GLN A 158 -20.32 20.16 2.62
C GLN A 158 -21.56 20.66 3.37
N GLU A 159 -22.66 19.91 3.32
CA GLU A 159 -23.92 20.31 3.93
C GLU A 159 -23.88 20.14 5.45
N THR A 160 -23.40 18.99 5.91
CA THR A 160 -23.42 18.62 7.33
C THR A 160 -22.13 19.01 8.07
N GLY A 161 -21.05 19.32 7.36
CA GLY A 161 -19.73 19.56 7.92
C GLY A 161 -19.06 18.31 8.52
N ARG A 162 -19.68 17.13 8.39
CA ARG A 162 -19.19 15.89 8.99
C ARG A 162 -17.94 15.40 8.27
N LEU A 163 -16.95 14.92 9.01
CA LEU A 163 -15.79 14.23 8.44
C LEU A 163 -16.24 12.91 7.80
N VAL A 164 -16.04 12.79 6.48
CA VAL A 164 -16.40 11.61 5.68
C VAL A 164 -15.23 10.64 5.61
N ALA A 165 -14.03 11.16 5.37
CA ALA A 165 -12.84 10.33 5.22
C ALA A 165 -11.55 11.12 5.48
N THR A 166 -10.50 10.39 5.86
CA THR A 166 -9.13 10.91 5.98
C THR A 166 -8.18 9.97 5.25
N ARG A 167 -7.24 10.52 4.48
CA ARG A 167 -6.20 9.78 3.76
C ARG A 167 -4.87 10.50 3.88
N ILE A 168 -3.80 9.73 3.76
CA ILE A 168 -2.43 10.23 3.72
C ILE A 168 -1.90 9.99 2.31
N SER A 169 -1.23 10.98 1.72
CA SER A 169 -0.63 10.83 0.40
C SER A 169 0.62 9.94 0.42
N ASP A 170 0.81 9.17 -0.65
CA ASP A 170 1.98 8.32 -0.85
C ASP A 170 3.22 9.12 -1.31
N ILE A 171 4.35 8.44 -1.54
CA ILE A 171 5.61 9.04 -1.99
C ILE A 171 5.51 9.83 -3.31
N TYR A 172 4.46 9.59 -4.10
CA TYR A 172 4.17 10.28 -5.35
C TYR A 172 3.08 11.35 -5.16
N GLY A 173 2.75 11.68 -3.91
CA GLY A 173 1.71 12.63 -3.55
C GLY A 173 0.29 12.13 -3.79
N ARG A 174 0.10 10.86 -4.16
CA ARG A 174 -1.21 10.33 -4.58
C ARG A 174 -2.05 9.93 -3.39
N PHE A 175 -3.35 10.11 -3.51
CA PHE A 175 -4.33 9.62 -2.54
C PHE A 175 -5.63 9.21 -3.24
N SER A 176 -6.38 8.29 -2.63
CA SER A 176 -7.67 7.83 -3.15
C SER A 176 -8.73 7.84 -2.05
N LEU A 177 -9.84 8.50 -2.34
CA LEU A 177 -11.03 8.62 -1.50
C LEU A 177 -12.21 8.05 -2.29
N PHE A 178 -13.07 7.27 -1.63
CA PHE A 178 -14.23 6.64 -2.26
C PHE A 178 -15.54 7.01 -1.53
N PRO A 179 -15.89 8.32 -1.46
CA PRO A 179 -17.17 8.72 -0.91
C PRO A 179 -18.30 8.41 -1.91
N SER A 180 -19.54 8.39 -1.41
CA SER A 180 -20.71 8.44 -2.30
C SER A 180 -20.73 9.75 -3.11
N PRO A 181 -21.51 9.85 -4.19
CA PRO A 181 -21.65 11.10 -4.92
C PRO A 181 -22.28 12.18 -4.02
N GLY A 182 -21.79 13.40 -4.11
CA GLY A 182 -22.16 14.51 -3.24
C GLY A 182 -21.23 15.70 -3.41
N VAL A 183 -21.42 16.75 -2.61
CA VAL A 183 -20.53 17.92 -2.61
C VAL A 183 -19.77 17.97 -1.30
N TYR A 184 -18.46 18.21 -1.41
CA TYR A 184 -17.54 18.07 -0.31
C TYR A 184 -16.64 19.29 -0.15
N ARG A 185 -16.12 19.44 1.06
CA ARG A 185 -14.99 20.31 1.38
C ARG A 185 -13.76 19.43 1.61
N VAL A 186 -12.69 19.68 0.87
CA VAL A 186 -11.40 18.99 1.00
C VAL A 186 -10.43 19.86 1.76
N VAL A 187 -9.83 19.33 2.82
CA VAL A 187 -8.78 20.00 3.60
C VAL A 187 -7.52 19.17 3.53
N ALA A 188 -6.43 19.74 3.03
CA ALA A 188 -5.12 19.10 3.03
C ALA A 188 -4.15 19.84 3.95
N THR A 189 -3.38 19.07 4.71
CA THR A 189 -2.42 19.57 5.69
C THR A 189 -1.11 18.81 5.55
N ARG A 190 0.02 19.51 5.69
CA ARG A 190 1.35 18.91 5.76
C ARG A 190 2.25 19.80 6.61
N GLU A 191 3.11 19.19 7.41
CA GLU A 191 4.11 19.93 8.18
C GLU A 191 4.99 20.79 7.26
N GLY A 192 5.24 22.03 7.65
CA GLY A 192 5.98 23.02 6.84
C GLY A 192 5.16 23.68 5.72
N TYR A 193 3.87 23.34 5.58
CA TYR A 193 2.96 23.93 4.61
C TYR A 193 1.75 24.59 5.30
N GLU A 194 1.14 25.55 4.62
CA GLU A 194 -0.16 26.11 4.96
C GLU A 194 -1.27 25.10 4.63
N ASP A 195 -2.34 25.12 5.43
CA ASP A 195 -3.47 24.24 5.21
C ASP A 195 -4.23 24.70 3.94
N SER A 196 -4.44 23.79 3.00
CA SER A 196 -5.25 24.06 1.82
C SER A 196 -6.69 23.63 2.05
N VAL A 197 -7.63 24.50 1.71
CA VAL A 197 -9.07 24.21 1.75
C VAL A 197 -9.65 24.40 0.35
N GLN A 198 -10.28 23.34 -0.18
CA GLN A 198 -11.08 23.40 -1.39
C GLN A 198 -12.55 23.21 -1.01
N GLU A 199 -13.37 24.19 -1.37
CA GLU A 199 -14.81 24.18 -1.12
C GLU A 199 -15.57 23.72 -2.37
N HIS A 200 -16.80 23.25 -2.19
CA HIS A 200 -17.73 22.91 -3.28
C HIS A 200 -17.18 21.85 -4.27
N VAL A 201 -16.43 20.87 -3.77
CA VAL A 201 -15.87 19.79 -4.58
C VAL A 201 -16.97 18.75 -4.86
N ALA A 202 -17.52 18.79 -6.06
CA ALA A 202 -18.57 17.86 -6.50
C ALA A 202 -17.97 16.51 -6.92
N ILE A 203 -18.41 15.43 -6.29
CA ILE A 203 -18.14 14.04 -6.68
C ILE A 203 -19.43 13.49 -7.26
N THR A 204 -19.43 13.15 -8.55
CA THR A 204 -20.65 12.78 -9.28
C THR A 204 -20.76 11.29 -9.58
N ASP A 205 -19.68 10.52 -9.38
CA ASP A 205 -19.64 9.09 -9.65
C ASP A 205 -18.72 8.40 -8.62
N ILE A 206 -19.14 7.24 -8.14
CA ILE A 206 -18.40 6.42 -7.18
C ILE A 206 -17.12 5.81 -7.77
N ASN A 207 -17.11 5.60 -9.09
CA ASN A 207 -15.98 5.04 -9.85
C ASN A 207 -15.20 6.12 -10.59
N LYS A 208 -15.84 7.28 -10.79
CA LYS A 208 -15.26 8.46 -11.39
C LYS A 208 -15.19 9.52 -10.31
N SER A 209 -14.18 9.40 -9.43
CA SER A 209 -13.82 10.47 -8.51
C SER A 209 -13.50 11.67 -9.38
N ALA A 210 -14.51 12.51 -9.67
CA ALA A 210 -14.41 13.63 -10.58
C ALA A 210 -13.11 14.35 -10.27
N LEU A 211 -12.15 14.22 -11.20
CA LEU A 211 -10.73 14.58 -11.08
C LEU A 211 -10.55 15.60 -9.96
N LEU A 212 -10.22 15.14 -8.75
CA LEU A 212 -9.93 16.07 -7.66
C LEU A 212 -8.79 16.90 -8.20
N ALA A 213 -9.07 18.19 -8.47
CA ALA A 213 -8.04 19.10 -8.91
C ALA A 213 -6.86 18.96 -7.94
N PRO A 214 -5.61 18.94 -8.45
CA PRO A 214 -4.46 18.76 -7.58
C PRO A 214 -4.58 19.67 -6.36
N VAL A 215 -4.34 19.10 -5.18
CA VAL A 215 -4.40 19.85 -3.94
C VAL A 215 -3.06 20.50 -3.75
N ASP A 216 -2.99 21.78 -4.11
CA ASP A 216 -1.76 22.57 -4.04
C ASP A 216 -1.59 23.11 -2.61
N LEU A 217 -0.48 22.75 -1.96
CA LEU A 217 -0.08 23.28 -0.65
C LEU A 217 0.97 24.37 -0.82
N ILE A 218 0.81 25.48 -0.10
CA ILE A 218 1.76 26.60 -0.10
C ILE A 218 2.77 26.37 1.04
N ARG A 219 4.07 26.39 0.73
CA ARG A 219 5.11 26.22 1.74
C ARG A 219 5.12 27.43 2.68
N LYS A 220 5.13 27.19 4.00
CA LYS A 220 5.27 28.26 4.99
C LYS A 220 6.62 28.94 4.79
N GLY A 221 6.64 30.27 4.76
CA GLY A 221 7.88 31.04 4.77
C GLY A 221 8.68 30.71 6.03
N VAL A 222 9.98 30.50 5.87
CA VAL A 222 10.91 30.48 7.00
C VAL A 222 10.99 31.91 7.52
N LEU A 223 10.51 32.15 8.74
CA LEU A 223 10.74 33.40 9.48
C LEU A 223 12.16 33.41 10.04
#